data_AF-A0A1Y1RMW1-F1
#
_entry.id   AF-A0A1Y1RMW1-F1
#
_cell.length_a   1.000
_cell.length_b   1.000
_cell.length_c   1.000
_cell.angle_alpha   90.00
_cell.angle_beta   90.00
_cell.angle_gamma   90.00
#
_symmetry.space_group_name_H-M   'P 1'
#
loop_
_entity.id
_entity.type
_entity.pdbx_description
1 polymer ?
#
loop_
_entity_poly.entity_id
_entity_poly.type
_entity_poly.pdbx_seq_one_letter_code
_entity_poly.pdbx_strand_id
1 'polypeptide(L)'
;MPIKLDYAAMEAEAANLQSAAADFEASLSNLLNRITNLTSPEGGFSTEVSSGAFGTSYQDFNSRATQLIPSLHAFQQDLKNTIERFKAADGA
;
A
#
# COMPACT_ATOMS: atom_id res chain seq x y z
N MET A 1 -28.04 -21.25 11.00
CA MET A 1 -28.16 -19.81 11.34
C MET A 1 -27.84 -19.04 10.06
N PRO A 2 -28.72 -18.19 9.52
CA PRO A 2 -28.32 -17.33 8.41
C PRO A 2 -27.19 -16.43 8.91
N ILE A 3 -26.09 -16.38 8.17
CA ILE A 3 -25.02 -15.42 8.43
C ILE A 3 -25.66 -14.05 8.19
N LYS A 4 -25.93 -13.30 9.26
CA LYS A 4 -26.46 -11.94 9.14
C LYS A 4 -25.28 -11.05 8.73
N LEU A 5 -25.06 -10.92 7.42
CA LEU A 5 -24.06 -10.03 6.86
C LEU A 5 -24.56 -8.59 7.05
N ASP A 6 -23.85 -7.84 7.90
CA ASP A 6 -24.05 -6.39 7.99
C ASP A 6 -23.28 -5.73 6.86
N TYR A 7 -23.96 -5.61 5.72
CA TYR A 7 -23.41 -4.98 4.53
C TYR A 7 -22.94 -3.54 4.78
N ALA A 8 -23.63 -2.80 5.66
CA ALA A 8 -23.24 -1.44 5.98
C ALA A 8 -21.93 -1.41 6.77
N ALA A 9 -21.74 -2.33 7.71
CA ALA A 9 -20.47 -2.47 8.43
C ALA A 9 -19.31 -2.90 7.50
N MET A 10 -19.57 -3.81 6.56
CA MET A 10 -18.55 -4.24 5.59
C MET A 10 -18.16 -3.12 4.63
N GLU A 11 -19.13 -2.32 4.15
CA GLU A 11 -18.85 -1.16 3.30
C GLU A 11 -18.09 -0.07 4.05
N ALA A 12 -18.45 0.17 5.32
CA ALA A 12 -17.71 1.10 6.17
C ALA A 12 -16.26 0.65 6.37
N GLU A 13 -16.02 -0.64 6.64
CA GLU A 13 -14.67 -1.16 6.81
C GLU A 13 -13.86 -1.13 5.50
N ALA A 14 -14.51 -1.41 4.36
CA ALA A 14 -13.88 -1.25 3.05
C ALA A 14 -13.47 0.21 2.77
N ALA A 15 -14.30 1.18 3.15
CA ALA A 15 -13.97 2.60 3.04
C ALA A 15 -12.82 3.00 3.98
N ASN A 16 -12.81 2.50 5.22
CA ASN A 16 -11.73 2.72 6.18
C ASN A 16 -10.39 2.17 5.67
N LEU A 17 -10.39 0.93 5.16
CA LEU A 17 -9.22 0.30 4.55
C LEU A 17 -8.76 1.06 3.31
N GLN A 18 -9.69 1.64 2.53
CA GLN A 18 -9.35 2.48 1.40
C GLN A 18 -8.62 3.75 1.83
N SER A 19 -9.11 4.43 2.87
CA SER A 19 -8.46 5.62 3.44
C SER A 19 -7.07 5.28 4.01
N ALA A 20 -6.98 4.22 4.82
CA ALA A 20 -5.73 3.83 5.47
C ALA A 20 -4.63 3.48 4.45
N ALA A 21 -4.99 2.84 3.34
CA ALA A 21 -4.05 2.54 2.28
C ALA A 21 -3.57 3.78 1.53
N ALA A 22 -4.45 4.76 1.28
CA ALA A 22 -4.07 6.03 0.66
C ALA A 22 -3.09 6.81 1.56
N ASP A 23 -3.35 6.83 2.87
CA ASP A 23 -2.44 7.44 3.86
C ASP A 23 -1.08 6.72 3.91
N PHE A 24 -1.11 5.38 3.82
CA PHE A 24 0.10 4.57 3.76
C PHE A 24 0.90 4.82 2.47
N GLU A 25 0.23 4.90 1.31
CA GLU A 25 0.88 5.20 0.03
C GLU A 25 1.55 6.58 0.05
N ALA A 26 0.85 7.60 0.56
CA ALA A 26 1.41 8.94 0.72
C ALA A 26 2.64 8.93 1.65
N SER A 27 2.57 8.20 2.77
CA SER A 27 3.67 8.06 3.71
C SER A 27 4.87 7.34 3.09
N LEU A 28 4.62 6.26 2.35
CA LEU A 28 5.64 5.48 1.67
C LEU A 28 6.33 6.29 0.56
N SER A 29 5.56 7.03 -0.23
CA SER A 29 6.08 7.93 -1.26
C SER A 29 6.96 9.02 -0.66
N ASN A 30 6.54 9.62 0.47
CA ASN A 30 7.35 10.60 1.19
C ASN A 30 8.67 9.98 1.69
N LEU A 31 8.63 8.79 2.29
CA LEU A 31 9.82 8.07 2.73
C LEU A 31 10.78 7.78 1.57
N LEU A 32 10.27 7.29 0.44
CA LEU A 32 11.05 7.06 -0.77
C LEU A 32 11.74 8.33 -1.25
N ASN A 33 11.01 9.45 -1.29
CA ASN A 33 11.57 10.75 -1.68
C ASN A 33 12.66 11.22 -0.71
N ARG A 34 12.45 11.06 0.60
CA ARG A 34 13.47 11.42 1.61
C ARG A 34 14.73 10.59 1.44
N ILE A 35 14.61 9.28 1.19
CA ILE A 35 15.78 8.42 0.96
C ILE A 35 16.46 8.77 -0.36
N THR A 36 15.70 9.01 -1.43
CA THR A 36 16.23 9.46 -2.73
C THR A 36 17.04 10.74 -2.58
N ASN A 37 16.52 11.71 -1.83
CA ASN A 37 17.19 12.98 -1.57
C ASN A 37 18.47 12.80 -0.76
N LEU A 38 18.50 11.86 0.19
CA LEU A 38 19.71 11.52 0.93
C LEU A 38 20.79 10.89 0.03
N THR A 39 20.38 9.99 -0.88
CA THR A 39 21.29 9.33 -1.83
C THR A 39 21.70 10.20 -3.01
N SER A 40 21.04 11.34 -3.22
CA SER A 40 21.35 12.26 -4.30
C SER A 40 22.76 12.84 -4.11
N PRO A 41 23.51 13.11 -5.20
CA PRO A 41 24.83 13.74 -5.14
C PRO A 41 24.87 15.04 -4.31
N GLU A 42 23.74 15.74 -4.23
CA GLU A 42 23.56 17.01 -3.50
C GLU A 42 23.19 16.82 -2.02
N GLY A 43 22.72 15.63 -1.63
CA GLY A 43 22.15 15.31 -0.31
C GLY A 43 23.18 15.01 0.79
N GLY A 44 24.47 15.10 0.48
CA GLY A 44 25.57 14.89 1.44
C GLY A 44 25.90 13.43 1.74
N PHE A 45 25.01 12.47 1.45
CA PHE A 45 25.26 11.04 1.53
C PHE A 45 25.44 10.46 0.12
N SER A 46 26.43 11.00 -0.61
CA SER A 46 26.76 10.51 -1.94
C SER A 46 27.00 9.00 -1.87
N THR A 47 26.24 8.25 -2.67
CA THR A 47 26.37 6.80 -2.87
C THR A 47 27.76 6.38 -3.36
N GLU A 48 28.65 7.33 -3.69
CA GLU A 48 30.07 7.08 -3.94
C GLU A 48 30.87 6.75 -2.66
N VAL A 49 30.38 7.13 -1.47
CA VAL A 49 31.12 6.99 -0.19
C VAL A 49 30.47 5.97 0.76
N SER A 50 29.14 5.79 0.69
CA SER A 50 28.46 4.76 1.46
C SER A 50 28.65 3.40 0.77
N SER A 51 29.38 2.48 1.41
CA SER A 51 29.62 1.10 0.96
C SER A 51 28.47 0.52 0.14
N GLY A 52 28.74 -0.18 -0.96
CA GLY A 52 27.72 -0.70 -1.89
C GLY A 52 26.50 -1.39 -1.24
N ALA A 53 26.64 -1.92 -0.02
CA ALA A 53 25.55 -2.42 0.82
C ALA A 53 24.39 -1.42 1.06
N PHE A 54 24.65 -0.12 1.20
CA PHE A 54 23.60 0.89 1.39
C PHE A 54 22.81 1.11 0.09
N GLY A 55 23.51 1.23 -1.04
CA GLY A 55 22.89 1.31 -2.36
C GLY A 55 22.02 0.09 -2.67
N THR A 56 22.49 -1.12 -2.35
CA THR A 56 21.70 -2.36 -2.45
C THR A 56 20.47 -2.32 -1.55
N SER A 57 20.62 -1.92 -0.28
CA SER A 57 19.50 -1.83 0.66
C SER A 57 18.43 -0.85 0.20
N TYR A 58 18.83 0.27 -0.41
CA TYR A 58 17.91 1.24 -1.02
C TYR A 58 17.17 0.66 -2.22
N GLN A 59 17.88 0.03 -3.15
CA GLN A 59 17.27 -0.61 -4.32
C GLN A 59 16.26 -1.70 -3.91
N ASP A 60 16.61 -2.53 -2.92
CA ASP A 60 15.73 -3.55 -2.37
C ASP A 60 14.48 -2.95 -1.72
N PHE A 61 14.65 -1.89 -0.92
CA PHE A 61 13.53 -1.18 -0.31
C PHE A 61 12.60 -0.58 -1.38
N ASN A 62 13.14 0.13 -2.37
CA ASN A 62 12.37 0.76 -3.43
C ASN A 62 11.61 -0.28 -4.27
N SER A 63 12.25 -1.41 -4.60
CA SER A 63 11.62 -2.53 -5.31
C SER A 63 10.45 -3.13 -4.52
N ARG A 64 10.61 -3.36 -3.20
CA ARG A 64 9.53 -3.88 -2.35
C ARG A 64 8.40 -2.87 -2.17
N ALA A 65 8.74 -1.60 -1.97
CA ALA A 65 7.78 -0.51 -1.82
C ALA A 65 6.88 -0.37 -3.07
N THR A 66 7.48 -0.42 -4.26
CA THR A 66 6.75 -0.37 -5.54
C THR A 66 5.88 -1.60 -5.80
N GLN A 67 6.13 -2.73 -5.14
CA GLN A 67 5.26 -3.92 -5.20
C GLN A 67 4.14 -3.90 -4.16
N LEU A 68 4.34 -3.23 -3.02
CA LEU A 68 3.37 -3.20 -1.93
C LEU A 68 2.14 -2.36 -2.29
N ILE A 69 2.32 -1.23 -2.97
CA ILE A 69 1.22 -0.32 -3.38
C ILE A 69 0.24 -1.05 -4.33
N PRO A 70 0.67 -1.69 -5.43
CA PRO A 70 -0.23 -2.50 -6.26
C PRO A 70 -0.92 -3.63 -5.49
N SER A 71 -0.23 -4.25 -4.54
CA SER A 71 -0.80 -5.33 -3.72
C SER A 71 -1.94 -4.82 -2.82
N LEU A 72 -1.77 -3.62 -2.25
CA LEU A 72 -2.83 -2.94 -1.48
C LEU A 72 -4.04 -2.61 -2.35
N HIS A 73 -3.83 -2.10 -3.57
CA HIS A 73 -4.93 -1.86 -4.52
C HIS A 73 -5.67 -3.14 -4.91
N ALA A 74 -4.93 -4.23 -5.16
CA ALA A 74 -5.53 -5.53 -5.47
C ALA A 74 -6.40 -6.05 -4.32
N PHE A 75 -5.92 -5.93 -3.08
CA PHE A 75 -6.66 -6.34 -1.89
C PHE A 75 -7.95 -5.52 -1.69
N GLN A 76 -7.88 -4.20 -1.89
CA GLN A 76 -9.07 -3.33 -1.85
C GLN A 76 -10.12 -3.73 -2.89
N GLN A 77 -9.68 -4.03 -4.11
CA GLN A 77 -10.58 -4.45 -5.18
C GLN A 77 -11.24 -5.79 -4.85
N ASP A 78 -10.48 -6.74 -4.29
CA ASP A 78 -11.02 -8.04 -3.89
C ASP A 78 -12.08 -7.92 -2.79
N LEU A 79 -11.85 -7.03 -1.81
CA LEU A 79 -12.82 -6.74 -0.76
C LEU A 79 -14.13 -6.16 -1.34
N LYS A 80 -14.03 -5.19 -2.25
CA LYS A 80 -15.20 -4.60 -2.93
C LYS A 80 -15.98 -5.66 -3.72
N ASN A 81 -15.26 -6.44 -4.54
CA ASN A 81 -15.86 -7.53 -5.32
C ASN A 81 -16.56 -8.56 -4.42
N THR A 82 -15.98 -8.86 -3.27
CA THR A 82 -16.55 -9.80 -2.30
C THR A 82 -17.86 -9.28 -1.72
N ILE A 83 -17.91 -8.00 -1.32
CA ILE A 83 -19.14 -7.35 -0.82
C ILE A 83 -20.24 -7.39 -1.89
N GLU A 84 -19.91 -7.05 -3.14
CA GLU A 84 -20.86 -7.08 -4.26
C GLU A 84 -21.42 -8.49 -4.52
N ARG A 85 -20.56 -9.52 -4.47
CA ARG A 85 -20.97 -10.92 -4.63
C ARG A 85 -21.94 -11.37 -3.54
N PHE A 86 -21.66 -11.02 -2.27
CA PHE A 86 -22.57 -11.36 -1.17
C PHE A 86 -23.91 -10.64 -1.32
N LYS A 87 -23.91 -9.34 -1.67
CA LYS A 87 -25.14 -8.58 -1.94
C LYS A 87 -25.98 -9.21 -3.06
N ALA A 88 -25.33 -9.65 -4.14
CA ALA A 88 -26.01 -10.31 -5.24
C ALA A 88 -26.58 -11.68 -4.85
N ALA A 89 -25.86 -12.44 -4.02
CA ALA A 89 -26.31 -13.75 -3.55
C ALA A 89 -27.48 -13.68 -2.56
N ASP A 90 -27.51 -12.67 -1.68
CA ASP A 90 -28.62 -12.46 -0.74
C ASP A 90 -29.86 -11.84 -1.41
N GLY A 91 -29.69 -11.17 -2.55
CA GLY A 91 -30.77 -10.57 -3.33
C GLY A 91 -31.40 -11.49 -4.39
N ALA A 92 -30.90 -12.72 -4.55
CA ALA A 92 -31.35 -13.73 -5.51
C ALA A 92 -32.19 -14.84 -4.85
#